data_AF-A0A2D7F7H9-F1
#
_entry.id   AF-A0A2D7F7H9-F1
#
_cell.length_a   1.000
_cell.length_b   1.000
_cell.length_c   1.000
_cell.angle_alpha   90.00
_cell.angle_beta   90.00
_cell.angle_gamma   90.00
#
_symmetry.space_group_name_H-M   'P 1'
#
loop_
_entity.id
_entity.type
_entity.pdbx_description
1 polymer ?
#
loop_
_entity_poly.entity_id
_entity_poly.type
_entity_poly.pdbx_seq_one_letter_code
_entity_poly.pdbx_strand_id
1 'polypeptide(L)' 'MYHVARTYGRVRVNSTCRSRRRNRRVGGARRSHHLTGNAADIRIWGNVRAAARYLRGVAGGYKHYGGGLFHIDTGPRRS' A
#
# COMPACT_ATOMS: atom_id res chain seq x y z
N MET A 1 8.11 7.34 3.51
CA MET A 1 8.56 6.67 2.26
C MET A 1 10.07 6.72 2.07
N TYR A 2 10.77 7.79 2.48
CA TYR A 2 12.24 7.89 2.39
C TYR A 2 12.99 6.70 3.03
N HIS A 3 12.62 6.29 4.25
CA HIS A 3 13.19 5.12 4.90
C HIS A 3 13.06 3.84 4.05
N VAL A 4 11.86 3.57 3.53
CA VAL A 4 11.59 2.40 2.69
C VAL A 4 12.44 2.41 1.43
N ALA A 5 12.57 3.57 0.78
CA ALA A 5 13.39 3.70 -0.42
C ALA A 5 14.89 3.49 -0.15
N ARG A 6 15.39 4.07 0.95
CA ARG A 6 16.79 3.94 1.37
C ARG A 6 17.15 2.51 1.75
N THR A 7 16.24 1.78 2.40
CA THR A 7 16.52 0.46 2.97
C THR A 7 16.20 -0.68 2.01
N TYR A 8 15.17 -0.54 1.16
CA TYR A 8 14.65 -1.66 0.35
C TYR A 8 14.69 -1.41 -1.16
N GLY A 9 15.29 -0.31 -1.61
CA GLY A 9 15.46 0.03 -3.02
C GLY A 9 14.34 0.92 -3.57
N ARG A 10 14.35 1.15 -4.89
CA ARG A 10 13.45 2.11 -5.55
C ARG A 10 11.98 1.88 -5.15
N VAL A 11 11.29 2.97 -4.82
CA VAL A 11 9.85 2.98 -4.48
C VAL A 11 9.11 3.84 -5.50
N ARG A 12 7.95 3.36 -5.97
CA ARG A 12 6.97 4.16 -6.69
C ARG A 12 5.66 4.15 -5.93
N VAL A 13 5.06 5.32 -5.77
CA VAL A 13 3.67 5.43 -5.30
C VAL A 13 2.76 5.31 -6.52
N ASN A 14 1.96 4.25 -6.58
CA ASN A 14 1.05 3.97 -7.69
C ASN A 14 -0.31 4.63 -7.49
N SER A 15 -0.78 4.70 -6.24
CA SER A 15 -2.07 5.30 -5.91
C SER A 15 -2.11 5.75 -4.45
N THR A 16 -2.87 6.81 -4.15
CA THR A 16 -3.16 7.31 -2.80
C THR A 16 -4.66 7.61 -2.70
N CYS A 17 -5.09 8.85 -2.50
CA CYS A 17 -6.50 9.19 -2.46
C CYS A 17 -7.19 8.87 -3.81
N ARG A 18 -8.40 8.32 -3.74
CA ARG A 18 -9.23 7.98 -4.89
C ARG A 18 -10.64 8.54 -4.70
N SER A 19 -11.17 9.18 -5.75
CA SER A 19 -12.59 9.54 -5.77
C SER A 19 -13.49 8.29 -5.75
N ARG A 20 -14.72 8.42 -5.27
CA ARG A 20 -15.72 7.33 -5.27
C ARG A 20 -15.93 6.72 -6.67
N ARG A 21 -15.99 7.56 -7.71
CA ARG A 21 -16.11 7.12 -9.11
C ARG A 21 -14.91 6.29 -9.54
N ARG A 22 -13.68 6.73 -9.24
CA ARG A 22 -12.46 5.97 -9.57
C ARG A 22 -12.41 4.66 -8.79
N ASN A 23 -12.70 4.69 -7.49
CA ASN A 23 -12.71 3.50 -6.64
C ASN A 23 -13.68 2.43 -7.17
N ARG A 24 -14.91 2.81 -7.53
CA ARG A 24 -15.87 1.88 -8.14
C ARG A 24 -15.38 1.31 -9.47
N ARG A 25 -14.81 2.15 -10.34
CA ARG A 25 -14.32 1.74 -11.67
C ARG A 25 -13.23 0.66 -11.60
N VAL A 26 -12.40 0.69 -10.55
CA VAL A 26 -11.32 -0.30 -10.35
C VAL A 26 -11.73 -1.46 -9.44
N GLY A 27 -13.04 -1.63 -9.17
CA GLY A 27 -13.54 -2.69 -8.29
C GLY A 27 -13.15 -2.54 -6.82
N GLY A 28 -12.85 -1.31 -6.37
CA GLY A 28 -12.45 -1.05 -4.99
C GLY A 28 -13.60 -1.21 -4.00
N ALA A 29 -13.28 -1.66 -2.78
CA ALA A 29 -14.25 -1.85 -1.71
C ALA A 29 -15.02 -0.56 -1.37
N ARG A 30 -16.30 -0.70 -0.98
CA ARG A 30 -17.18 0.43 -0.60
C ARG A 30 -16.61 1.26 0.56
N ARG A 31 -15.88 0.61 1.47
CA ARG A 31 -15.22 1.23 2.65
C ARG A 31 -13.69 1.30 2.48
N SER A 32 -13.21 1.44 1.25
CA SER A 32 -11.77 1.54 0.95
C SER A 32 -11.14 2.77 1.61
N HIS A 33 -10.00 2.60 2.28
CA HIS A 33 -9.25 3.70 2.89
C HIS A 33 -8.65 4.67 1.86
N HIS A 34 -8.57 4.30 0.58
CA HIS A 34 -8.23 5.26 -0.49
C HIS A 34 -9.29 6.35 -0.64
N LEU A 35 -10.55 6.11 -0.24
CA LEU A 35 -11.61 7.11 -0.32
C LEU A 35 -11.42 8.26 0.67
N THR A 36 -10.63 8.04 1.73
CA THR A 36 -10.38 9.02 2.80
C THR A 36 -8.92 9.43 2.86
N GLY A 37 -8.11 9.10 1.85
CA GLY A 37 -6.68 9.43 1.82
C GLY A 37 -5.79 8.62 2.77
N ASN A 38 -6.34 7.59 3.41
CA ASN A 38 -5.67 6.81 4.46
C ASN A 38 -4.99 5.54 3.92
N ALA A 39 -4.76 5.44 2.61
CA ALA A 39 -4.14 4.28 1.97
C ALA A 39 -3.22 4.66 0.82
N ALA A 40 -2.23 3.81 0.56
CA ALA A 40 -1.35 3.90 -0.58
C ALA A 40 -1.10 2.52 -1.20
N ASP A 41 -1.07 2.48 -2.53
CA ASP A 41 -0.51 1.35 -3.27
C ASP A 41 0.90 1.74 -3.71
N ILE A 42 1.90 0.96 -3.32
CA ILE A 42 3.32 1.25 -3.60
C ILE A 42 4.01 0.04 -4.24
N ARG A 43 4.89 0.30 -5.20
CA ARG A 43 5.77 -0.73 -5.79
C ARG A 43 7.21 -0.53 -5.34
N ILE A 44 7.85 -1.62 -4.93
CA ILE A 44 9.24 -1.68 -4.48
C ILE A 44 9.99 -2.70 -5.34
N TRP A 45 11.17 -2.35 -5.86
CA TRP A 45 11.95 -3.22 -6.77
C TRP A 45 13.21 -3.84 -6.16
N GLY A 46 13.65 -3.42 -4.96
CA GLY A 46 14.84 -4.01 -4.32
C GLY A 46 14.48 -5.23 -3.47
N ASN A 47 14.82 -5.21 -2.19
CA ASN A 47 14.58 -6.36 -1.29
C ASN A 47 13.09 -6.47 -0.89
N VAL A 48 12.28 -7.01 -1.80
CA VAL A 48 10.82 -7.16 -1.65
C VAL A 48 10.46 -7.99 -0.42
N ARG A 49 11.23 -9.05 -0.11
CA ARG A 49 10.96 -9.90 1.06
C ARG A 49 11.15 -9.14 2.38
N ALA A 50 12.22 -8.37 2.50
CA ALA A 50 12.45 -7.54 3.69
C ALA A 50 11.42 -6.40 3.80
N ALA A 51 11.09 -5.76 2.67
CA ALA A 51 10.06 -4.72 2.62
C ALA A 51 8.69 -5.27 3.05
N ALA A 52 8.31 -6.45 2.57
CA ALA A 52 7.06 -7.12 2.94
C ALA A 52 6.97 -7.35 4.46
N ARG A 53 8.06 -7.85 5.08
CA ARG A 53 8.14 -8.05 6.53
C ARG A 53 7.98 -6.74 7.29
N TYR A 54 8.69 -5.69 6.89
CA TYR A 54 8.60 -4.38 7.51
C TYR A 54 7.20 -3.77 7.38
N LEU A 55 6.66 -3.70 6.15
CA LEU A 55 5.36 -3.09 5.88
C LEU A 55 4.22 -3.80 6.63
N ARG A 56 4.25 -5.13 6.70
CA ARG A 56 3.29 -5.90 7.52
C ARG A 56 3.37 -5.53 9.00
N GLY A 57 4.56 -5.26 9.52
CA GLY A 57 4.81 -4.91 10.91
C GLY A 57 4.51 -3.45 11.28
N VAL A 58 4.33 -2.55 10.31
CA VAL A 58 4.07 -1.11 10.58
C VAL A 58 2.73 -0.60 10.05
N ALA A 59 2.15 -1.23 9.02
CA ALA A 59 0.88 -0.80 8.47
C ALA A 59 -0.30 -1.25 9.35
N GLY A 60 -1.40 -0.52 9.22
CA GLY A 60 -2.72 -0.89 9.72
C GLY A 60 -3.29 -2.02 8.87
N GLY A 61 -3.75 -1.69 7.66
CA GLY A 61 -4.03 -2.69 6.63
C GLY A 61 -2.81 -2.99 5.77
N TYR A 62 -2.63 -4.26 5.40
CA TYR A 62 -1.53 -4.72 4.55
C TYR A 62 -2.03 -5.77 3.55
N LYS A 63 -1.64 -5.64 2.28
CA LYS A 63 -1.79 -6.70 1.26
C LYS A 63 -0.62 -6.66 0.30
N HIS A 64 -0.05 -7.83 -0.02
CA HIS A 64 0.97 -7.97 -1.05
C HIS A 64 0.34 -8.63 -2.28
N TYR A 65 0.39 -7.93 -3.42
CA TYR A 65 -0.17 -8.40 -4.70
C TYR A 65 0.86 -9.16 -5.56
N GLY A 66 2.08 -9.37 -5.06
CA GLY A 66 3.18 -9.96 -5.82
C GLY A 66 4.00 -8.92 -6.61
N GLY A 67 5.20 -9.32 -7.04
CA GLY A 67 6.13 -8.47 -7.78
C GLY A 67 6.57 -7.19 -7.04
N GLY A 68 6.39 -7.12 -5.72
CA GLY A 68 6.70 -5.94 -4.91
C GLY A 68 5.63 -4.85 -4.91
N LEU A 69 4.40 -5.15 -5.37
CA LEU A 69 3.25 -4.24 -5.22
C LEU A 69 2.53 -4.50 -3.90
N PHE A 70 2.44 -3.48 -3.06
CA PHE A 70 1.82 -3.51 -1.76
C PHE A 70 0.67 -2.51 -1.68
N HIS A 71 -0.41 -2.92 -1.03
CA HIS A 71 -1.38 -2.01 -0.44
C HIS A 71 -1.06 -1.86 1.05
N ILE A 72 -1.03 -0.61 1.51
CA ILE A 72 -0.94 -0.27 2.93
C ILE A 72 -2.01 0.77 3.28
N ASP A 73 -2.59 0.66 4.47
CA ASP A 73 -3.54 1.65 5.00
C ASP A 73 -3.32 1.89 6.51
N THR A 74 -3.88 2.99 7.03
CA THR A 74 -3.79 3.38 8.45
C THR A 74 -4.98 2.91 9.29
N GLY A 75 -5.83 2.02 8.76
CA GLY A 75 -6.95 1.44 9.49
C GLY A 75 -6.51 0.43 10.56
N PRO A 76 -7.47 -0.21 11.26
CA PRO A 76 -7.15 -1.26 12.21
C PRO A 76 -6.41 -2.43 11.55
N ARG A 77 -5.51 -3.08 12.29
CA ARG A 77 -4.89 -4.33 11.84
C ARG A 77 -5.93 -5.40 11.63
N ARG A 78 -5.89 -6.03 10.46
CA ARG A 78 -6.72 -7.17 10.10
C ARG A 78 -5.85 -8.42 10.23
N SER A 79 -6.35 -9.41 10.97
CA SER A 79 -5.73 -10.73 11.18
C SER A 79 -5.74 -11.56 9.90
#